data_AF-A0A9E4T6J7-F1
#
_entry.id   AF-A0A9E4T6J7-F1
#
_cell.length_a   1.000
_cell.length_b   1.000
_cell.length_c   1.000
_cell.angle_alpha   90.00
_cell.angle_beta   90.00
_cell.angle_gamma   90.00
#
_symmetry.space_group_name_H-M   'P 1'
#
loop_
_entity.id
_entity.type
_entity.pdbx_description
1 polymer ?
#
loop_
_entity_poly.entity_id
_entity_poly.type
_entity_poly.pdbx_seq_one_letter_code
_entity_poly.pdbx_strand_id
1 'polypeptide(L)' 'MTACRGIRGATTADANTEEAIHAAAAELVEALIDANGLEEDSLAAVFFTMTPDLDA' A
#
# COMPACT_ATOMS: atom_id res chain seq x y z
N MET A 1 14.07 2.48 23.36
CA MET A 1 14.44 2.55 21.93
C MET A 1 13.21 2.09 21.17
N THR A 2 12.52 2.96 20.46
CA THR A 2 11.36 2.55 19.63
C THR A 2 11.94 2.03 18.31
N ALA A 3 11.71 0.75 18.00
CA ALA A 3 12.21 0.14 16.78
C ALA A 3 11.12 0.19 15.70
N CYS A 4 11.40 0.77 14.55
CA CYS A 4 10.51 0.72 13.39
C CYS A 4 10.76 -0.56 12.58
N ARG A 5 9.70 -1.17 12.05
CA ARG A 5 9.76 -2.32 11.14
C ARG A 5 9.18 -1.91 9.80
N GLY A 6 9.93 -2.14 8.72
CA GLY A 6 9.42 -1.96 7.36
C GLY A 6 8.56 -3.15 6.95
N ILE A 7 7.40 -2.88 6.36
CA ILE A 7 6.50 -3.88 5.77
C ILE A 7 6.44 -3.62 4.26
N ARG A 8 6.47 -4.70 3.47
CA ARG A 8 6.41 -4.63 2.01
C ARG A 8 5.15 -5.31 1.50
N GLY A 9 4.50 -4.67 0.55
CA GLY A 9 3.45 -5.24 -0.29
C GLY A 9 3.67 -4.86 -1.75
N ALA A 10 2.99 -5.58 -2.64
CA ALA A 10 2.90 -5.28 -4.06
C ALA A 10 1.58 -5.83 -4.59
N THR A 11 0.98 -5.13 -5.55
CA THR A 11 -0.24 -5.52 -6.25
C THR A 11 -0.16 -5.05 -7.71
N THR A 12 -1.15 -5.40 -8.52
CA THR A 12 -1.32 -4.95 -9.91
C THR A 12 -2.70 -4.30 -10.07
N ALA A 13 -2.79 -3.22 -10.84
CA ALA A 13 -4.07 -2.64 -11.24
C ALA A 13 -4.54 -3.27 -12.56
N ASP A 14 -5.84 -3.52 -12.69
CA ASP A 14 -6.43 -4.10 -13.91
C ASP A 14 -6.42 -3.13 -15.11
N ALA A 15 -6.29 -1.83 -14.84
CA ALA A 15 -6.21 -0.78 -15.86
C ALA A 15 -5.38 0.42 -15.36
N ASN A 16 -4.79 1.18 -16.30
CA ASN A 16 -4.17 2.48 -16.03
C ASN A 16 -5.26 3.57 -15.99
N THR A 17 -6.03 3.57 -14.91
CA THR A 17 -7.09 4.54 -14.58
C THR A 17 -7.02 4.85 -13.10
N GLU A 18 -7.32 6.09 -12.68
CA GLU A 18 -7.34 6.52 -11.28
C GLU A 18 -8.11 5.52 -10.40
N GLU A 19 -9.33 5.14 -10.81
CA GLU A 19 -10.19 4.25 -10.02
C GLU A 19 -9.57 2.87 -9.79
N ALA A 20 -8.98 2.26 -10.82
CA ALA A 20 -8.36 0.94 -10.71
C ALA A 20 -7.08 0.97 -9.86
N ILE A 21 -6.27 2.03 -9.99
CA ILE A 21 -5.05 2.21 -9.20
C ILE A 21 -5.40 2.42 -7.72
N HIS A 22 -6.37 3.27 -7.44
CA HIS A 22 -6.84 3.53 -6.08
C HIS A 22 -7.46 2.29 -5.44
N ALA A 23 -8.30 1.55 -6.17
CA ALA A 23 -8.91 0.32 -5.66
C ALA A 23 -7.85 -0.73 -5.29
N ALA A 24 -6.88 -0.98 -6.18
CA ALA A 24 -5.81 -1.95 -5.95
C ALA A 24 -4.90 -1.52 -4.77
N ALA A 25 -4.56 -0.24 -4.67
CA ALA A 25 -3.76 0.28 -3.57
C ALA A 25 -4.47 0.17 -2.21
N ALA A 26 -5.78 0.47 -2.17
CA ALA A 26 -6.58 0.35 -0.95
C ALA A 26 -6.66 -1.10 -0.47
N GLU A 27 -6.98 -2.04 -1.37
CA GLU A 27 -7.03 -3.47 -1.06
C GLU A 27 -5.69 -3.98 -0.51
N LEU A 28 -4.57 -3.56 -1.12
CA LEU A 28 -3.24 -3.93 -0.66
C LEU A 28 -2.96 -3.41 0.76
N VAL A 29 -3.31 -2.15 1.06
CA VAL A 29 -3.08 -1.55 2.37
C VAL A 29 -3.93 -2.23 3.44
N GLU A 30 -5.22 -2.48 3.16
CA GLU A 30 -6.13 -3.20 4.05
C GLU A 30 -5.59 -4.61 4.35
N ALA A 31 -5.17 -5.35 3.33
CA ALA A 31 -4.57 -6.68 3.51
C ALA A 31 -3.28 -6.65 4.35
N LEU A 32 -2.44 -5.63 4.19
CA LEU A 32 -1.23 -5.47 5.01
C LEU A 32 -1.55 -5.12 6.47
N ILE A 33 -2.56 -4.28 6.71
CA ILE A 33 -3.05 -3.94 8.05
C ILE A 33 -3.56 -5.20 8.74
N ASP A 34 -4.44 -5.96 8.08
CA ASP A 34 -5.05 -7.17 8.64
C ASP A 34 -4.02 -8.26 8.90
N ALA A 35 -3.09 -8.49 7.97
CA ALA A 35 -2.07 -9.53 8.09
C ALA A 35 -1.06 -9.26 9.22
N ASN A 36 -0.90 -8.00 9.65
CA ASN A 36 0.08 -7.60 10.65
C ASN A 36 -0.55 -7.05 11.95
N GLY A 37 -1.88 -6.90 12.00
CA GLY A 37 -2.58 -6.27 13.13
C GLY A 37 -2.14 -4.84 13.38
N LEU A 38 -1.99 -4.04 12.31
CA LEU A 38 -1.52 -2.65 12.43
C LEU A 38 -2.62 -1.74 12.94
N GLU A 39 -2.26 -0.85 13.86
CA GLU A 39 -3.11 0.26 14.29
C GLU A 39 -2.63 1.55 13.61
N GLU A 40 -3.54 2.47 13.30
CA GLU A 40 -3.20 3.74 12.62
C GLU A 40 -2.09 4.50 13.36
N ASP A 41 -2.18 4.58 14.69
CA ASP A 41 -1.18 5.24 15.56
C ASP A 41 0.21 4.57 15.54
N SER A 42 0.33 3.35 15.01
CA SER A 42 1.60 2.62 14.89
C SER A 42 2.32 2.86 13.56
N LEU A 43 1.66 3.52 12.58
CA LEU A 43 2.21 3.79 11.25
C LEU A 43 3.06 5.05 11.24
N ALA A 44 4.38 4.88 11.10
CA ALA A 44 5.30 6.00 11.01
C ALA A 44 5.28 6.71 9.65
N ALA A 45 5.23 5.95 8.55
CA ALA A 45 5.19 6.46 7.17
C ALA A 45 4.84 5.32 6.19
N VAL A 46 4.28 5.69 5.04
CA VAL A 46 4.05 4.78 3.91
C VAL A 46 4.63 5.41 2.65
N PHE A 47 5.32 4.60 1.84
CA PHE A 47 5.89 5.01 0.56
C PHE A 47 5.32 4.13 -0.54
N PHE A 48 4.78 4.76 -1.57
CA PHE A 48 4.27 4.08 -2.75
C PHE A 48 5.22 4.29 -3.92
N THR A 49 5.33 3.26 -4.75
CA THR A 49 6.05 3.29 -6.02
C THR A 49 5.20 2.55 -7.03
N MET A 50 5.11 3.08 -8.24
CA MET A 50 4.45 2.44 -9.36
C MET A 50 5.44 2.18 -10.48
N THR A 51 5.13 1.20 -11.32
CA THR A 51 5.86 0.99 -12.58
C THR A 51 5.54 2.13 -13.56
N PRO A 52 6.45 2.45 -14.51
CA PRO A 52 6.30 3.62 -15.38
C PRO A 52 5.11 3.59 -16.36
N ASP A 53 4.46 2.45 -16.49
CA ASP A 53 3.27 2.22 -17.33
C ASP A 53 1.95 2.59 -16.64
N LEU A 54 1.99 2.92 -15.34
CA LEU A 54 0.88 3.50 -14.61
C LEU A 54 1.14 5.00 -14.43
N ASP A 55 0.29 5.85 -15.00
CA ASP A 55 0.43 7.31 -15.01
C ASP A 55 -0.90 8.10 -15.08
N ALA A 56 -2.02 7.40 -14.88
CA ALA A 56 -3.38 7.97 -14.88
C ALA A 56 -3.65 8.94 -13.73
#